data_AF-A0A7Z9CEX8-F1
#
_entry.id   AF-A0A7Z9CEX8-F1
#
_cell.length_a   1.000
_cell.length_b   1.000
_cell.length_c   1.000
_cell.angle_alpha   90.00
_cell.angle_beta   90.00
_cell.angle_gamma   90.00
#
_symmetry.space_group_name_H-M   'P 1'
#
loop_
_entity.id
_entity.type
_entity.pdbx_description
1 polymer ?
#
loop_
_entity_poly.entity_id
_entity_poly.type
_entity_poly.pdbx_seq_one_letter_code
_entity_poly.pdbx_strand_id
1 'polypeptide(L)'
;MKCTRCESLNKIKTGFVGGRQRYKCKDCGYFFSVEKKSDVKTPEQKRLALQMYLEGLGFRAIGRILNISYGTVYRWVKKWEESVELPQNEEPIEIVELDELHSYVQSKKTTVGAGLLLIDLEKSSSVLFVANETQKLS
;
A
#
# COMPACT_ATOMS: atom_id res chain seq x y z
N MET A 1 14.26 -7.02 -27.63
CA MET A 1 13.79 -7.80 -26.47
C MET A 1 14.93 -8.23 -25.54
N LYS A 2 15.05 -7.59 -24.37
CA LYS A 2 15.98 -7.98 -23.28
C LYS A 2 15.33 -9.03 -22.39
N CYS A 3 16.12 -9.79 -21.65
CA CYS A 3 15.58 -10.69 -20.64
C CYS A 3 14.80 -9.89 -19.59
N THR A 4 13.54 -10.24 -19.32
CA THR A 4 12.71 -9.52 -18.33
C THR A 4 13.13 -9.76 -16.88
N ARG A 5 14.16 -10.56 -16.62
CA ARG A 5 14.64 -10.91 -15.29
C ARG A 5 16.01 -10.29 -14.97
N CYS A 6 16.96 -10.36 -15.92
CA CYS A 6 18.33 -9.89 -15.73
C CYS A 6 18.77 -8.85 -16.76
N GLU A 7 17.87 -8.39 -17.62
CA GLU A 7 18.10 -7.37 -18.66
C GLU A 7 19.15 -7.72 -19.73
N SER A 8 19.73 -8.91 -19.68
CA SER A 8 20.69 -9.39 -20.67
C SER A 8 20.10 -9.46 -22.09
N LEU A 9 20.97 -9.20 -23.07
CA LEU A 9 20.69 -9.37 -24.50
C LEU A 9 20.92 -10.80 -24.99
N ASN A 10 21.70 -11.59 -24.25
CA ASN A 10 22.10 -12.96 -24.60
C ASN A 10 20.92 -13.93 -24.45
N LYS A 11 20.33 -14.29 -25.59
CA LYS A 11 19.14 -15.16 -25.65
C LYS A 11 19.17 -16.09 -26.86
N ILE A 12 18.48 -17.22 -26.72
CA ILE A 12 18.21 -18.16 -27.81
C ILE A 12 16.71 -18.30 -28.03
N LYS A 13 16.30 -18.58 -29.26
CA LYS A 13 14.91 -18.93 -29.60
C LYS A 13 14.61 -20.35 -29.10
N THR A 14 13.46 -20.56 -28.47
CA THR A 14 13.06 -21.85 -27.87
C THR A 14 11.58 -22.13 -28.13
N GLY A 15 11.25 -22.39 -29.39
CA GLY A 15 9.88 -22.70 -29.81
C GLY A 15 8.90 -21.53 -29.67
N PHE A 16 7.61 -21.84 -29.69
CA PHE A 16 6.51 -20.87 -29.68
C PHE A 16 5.52 -21.19 -28.55
N VAL A 17 4.95 -20.16 -27.95
CA VAL A 17 3.86 -20.27 -26.95
C VAL A 17 2.79 -19.24 -27.29
N GLY A 18 1.54 -19.69 -27.45
CA GLY A 18 0.41 -18.81 -27.80
C GLY A 18 0.64 -18.04 -29.11
N GLY A 19 1.27 -18.68 -30.11
CA GLY A 19 1.61 -18.07 -31.40
C GLY A 19 2.78 -17.08 -31.36
N ARG A 20 3.40 -16.85 -30.19
CA ARG A 20 4.53 -15.92 -30.03
C ARG A 20 5.83 -16.68 -29.85
N GLN A 21 6.91 -16.14 -30.41
CA GLN A 21 8.25 -16.68 -30.24
C GLN A 21 8.64 -16.65 -28.76
N ARG A 22 9.02 -17.82 -28.22
CA ARG A 22 9.59 -17.94 -26.88
C ARG A 22 11.11 -17.86 -26.96
N TYR A 23 11.73 -17.22 -25.97
CA TYR A 23 13.17 -17.09 -25.83
C TYR A 23 13.65 -17.66 -24.49
N LYS A 24 14.87 -18.17 -24.43
CA LYS A 24 15.60 -18.53 -23.21
C LYS A 24 16.81 -17.62 -23.06
N CYS A 25 16.98 -16.98 -21.91
CA CYS A 25 18.17 -16.19 -21.61
C CYS A 25 19.34 -17.14 -21.32
N LYS A 26 20.51 -16.88 -21.90
CA LYS A 26 21.72 -17.68 -21.63
C LYS A 26 22.30 -17.39 -20.25
N ASP A 27 22.19 -16.15 -19.78
CA ASP A 27 22.85 -15.73 -18.55
C ASP A 27 22.10 -16.15 -17.28
N CYS A 28 20.76 -16.13 -17.31
CA CYS A 28 19.93 -16.51 -16.14
C CYS A 28 19.02 -17.72 -16.36
N GLY A 29 19.02 -18.32 -17.56
CA GLY A 29 18.16 -19.45 -17.90
C GLY A 29 16.65 -19.15 -18.02
N TYR A 30 16.22 -17.91 -17.77
CA TYR A 30 14.79 -17.54 -17.75
C TYR A 30 14.16 -17.61 -19.14
N PHE A 31 12.92 -18.11 -19.20
CA PHE A 31 12.11 -18.16 -20.41
C PHE A 31 11.15 -16.99 -20.50
N PHE A 32 11.09 -16.32 -21.65
CA PHE A 32 10.30 -15.12 -21.84
C PHE A 32 9.83 -15.00 -23.31
N SER A 33 8.61 -14.50 -23.51
CA SER A 33 7.98 -14.36 -24.85
C SER A 33 7.50 -12.94 -25.15
N VAL A 34 7.62 -12.01 -24.20
CA VAL A 34 7.26 -10.59 -24.36
C VAL A 34 8.35 -9.67 -23.79
N GLU A 35 8.55 -8.49 -24.40
CA GLU A 35 9.57 -7.52 -23.96
C GLU A 35 9.28 -6.93 -22.59
N LYS A 36 8.00 -6.69 -22.32
CA LYS A 36 7.48 -6.28 -21.01
C LYS A 36 6.32 -7.21 -20.68
N LYS A 37 6.29 -7.71 -19.45
CA LYS A 37 5.08 -8.34 -18.94
C LYS A 37 3.99 -7.27 -18.89
N SER A 38 2.86 -7.51 -19.55
CA SER A 38 1.71 -6.57 -19.57
C SER A 38 1.18 -6.23 -18.18
N ASP A 39 1.52 -7.05 -17.19
CA ASP A 39 1.11 -6.92 -15.80
C ASP A 39 2.03 -6.00 -14.97
N VAL A 40 3.18 -5.59 -15.51
CA VAL A 40 4.12 -4.72 -14.78
C VAL A 40 3.73 -3.26 -15.02
N LYS A 41 3.00 -2.68 -14.06
CA LYS A 41 2.73 -1.23 -14.04
C LYS A 41 4.02 -0.46 -13.81
N THR A 42 4.15 0.71 -14.43
CA THR A 42 5.38 1.51 -14.32
C THR A 42 5.53 2.10 -12.91
N PRO A 43 6.75 2.36 -12.44
CA PRO A 43 6.97 3.08 -11.18
C PRO A 43 6.25 4.43 -11.13
N GLU A 44 6.17 5.11 -12.27
CA GLU A 44 5.45 6.39 -12.44
C GLU A 44 3.95 6.24 -12.16
N GLN A 45 3.31 5.20 -12.70
CA GLN A 45 1.90 4.90 -12.42
C GLN A 45 1.65 4.62 -10.94
N LYS A 46 2.58 3.93 -10.27
CA LYS A 46 2.51 3.71 -8.83
C LYS A 46 2.59 5.02 -8.05
N ARG A 47 3.54 5.89 -8.40
CA ARG A 47 3.72 7.21 -7.76
C ARG A 47 2.46 8.07 -7.92
N LEU A 48 1.91 8.13 -9.14
CA LEU A 48 0.70 8.89 -9.43
C LEU A 48 -0.51 8.36 -8.65
N ALA A 49 -0.65 7.04 -8.53
CA ALA A 49 -1.72 6.41 -7.74
C ALA A 49 -1.62 6.77 -6.25
N LEU A 50 -0.41 6.80 -5.69
CA LEU A 50 -0.18 7.18 -4.29
C LEU A 50 -0.47 8.67 -4.06
N GLN A 51 -0.07 9.54 -5.00
CA GLN A 51 -0.40 10.96 -4.92
C GLN A 51 -1.91 11.18 -4.93
N MET A 52 -2.64 10.54 -5.86
CA MET A 52 -4.11 10.63 -5.90
C MET A 52 -4.76 10.14 -4.59
N TYR A 53 -4.20 9.12 -3.94
CA TYR A 53 -4.68 8.65 -2.65
C TYR A 53 -4.51 9.71 -1.55
N LEU A 54 -3.34 10.37 -1.49
CA LEU A 54 -3.08 11.46 -0.55
C LEU A 54 -3.98 12.68 -0.77
N GLU A 55 -4.38 12.94 -2.02
CA GLU A 55 -5.38 13.97 -2.38
C GLU A 55 -6.84 13.55 -2.04
N GLY A 56 -7.03 12.38 -1.42
CA GLY A 56 -8.34 11.92 -0.95
C GLY A 56 -9.17 11.14 -1.98
N LEU A 57 -8.59 10.74 -3.13
CA LEU A 57 -9.33 9.91 -4.08
C LEU A 57 -9.47 8.47 -3.56
N GLY A 58 -10.69 7.94 -3.60
CA GLY A 58 -10.93 6.53 -3.26
C GLY A 58 -10.32 5.55 -4.27
N PHE A 59 -9.94 4.35 -3.80
CA PHE A 59 -9.26 3.32 -4.60
C PHE A 59 -9.95 2.99 -5.94
N ARG A 60 -11.28 2.99 -5.96
CA ARG A 60 -12.09 2.74 -7.17
C ARG A 60 -12.00 3.90 -8.18
N ALA A 61 -11.92 5.15 -7.70
CA ALA A 61 -11.76 6.31 -8.57
C ALA A 61 -10.38 6.28 -9.23
N ILE A 62 -9.33 6.05 -8.44
CA ILE A 62 -7.94 5.91 -8.93
C ILE A 62 -7.84 4.78 -9.95
N GLY A 63 -8.44 3.62 -9.64
CA GLY A 63 -8.45 2.48 -10.56
C GLY A 63 -9.10 2.80 -11.92
N ARG A 64 -10.20 3.57 -11.94
CA ARG A 64 -10.84 4.02 -13.18
C ARG A 64 -9.97 5.01 -13.95
N ILE A 65 -9.35 5.98 -13.28
CA ILE A 65 -8.50 7.01 -13.90
C ILE A 65 -7.26 6.39 -14.54
N LEU A 66 -6.58 5.48 -13.83
CA LEU A 66 -5.33 4.88 -14.28
C LEU A 66 -5.54 3.58 -15.09
N ASN A 67 -6.78 3.16 -15.29
CA ASN A 67 -7.16 1.89 -15.92
C ASN A 67 -6.44 0.67 -15.30
N ILE A 68 -6.44 0.62 -13.97
CA ILE A 68 -5.86 -0.45 -13.16
C ILE A 68 -6.90 -0.96 -12.16
N SER A 69 -6.78 -2.22 -11.72
CA SER A 69 -7.72 -2.75 -10.74
C SER A 69 -7.58 -2.01 -9.40
N TYR A 70 -8.71 -1.71 -8.74
CA TYR A 70 -8.71 -1.06 -7.42
C TYR A 70 -7.88 -1.86 -6.40
N GLY A 71 -7.86 -3.19 -6.51
CA GLY A 71 -7.07 -4.06 -5.65
C GLY A 71 -5.55 -3.87 -5.81
N THR A 72 -5.08 -3.47 -7.00
CA THR A 72 -3.68 -3.10 -7.22
C THR A 72 -3.34 -1.80 -6.50
N VAL A 73 -4.22 -0.80 -6.56
CA VAL A 73 -4.07 0.47 -5.83
C VAL A 73 -4.03 0.22 -4.33
N TYR A 74 -4.97 -0.57 -3.81
CA TYR A 74 -5.02 -0.96 -2.40
C TYR A 74 -3.72 -1.62 -1.93
N ARG A 75 -3.19 -2.59 -2.68
CA ARG A 75 -1.91 -3.25 -2.33
C ARG A 75 -0.73 -2.28 -2.33
N TRP A 76 -0.73 -1.27 -3.20
CA TRP A 76 0.33 -0.26 -3.22
C TRP A 76 0.27 0.66 -2.02
N VAL A 77 -0.94 1.12 -1.65
CA VAL A 77 -1.17 1.97 -0.48
C VAL A 77 -0.79 1.22 0.79
N LYS A 78 -1.28 -0.01 0.98
CA LYS A 78 -0.92 -0.82 2.14
C LYS A 78 0.59 -1.05 2.29
N LYS A 79 1.26 -1.38 1.19
CA LYS A 79 2.73 -1.53 1.19
C LYS A 79 3.46 -0.22 1.49
N TRP A 80 2.90 0.91 1.08
CA TRP A 80 3.46 2.21 1.37
C TRP A 80 3.27 2.57 2.85
N GLU A 81 2.07 2.36 3.41
CA GLU A 81 1.77 2.53 4.84
C GLU A 81 2.73 1.72 5.72
N GLU A 82 2.99 0.45 5.38
CA GLU A 82 3.95 -0.40 6.10
C GLU A 82 5.41 0.12 6.04
N SER A 83 5.73 0.96 5.05
CA SER A 83 7.09 1.50 4.86
C SER A 83 7.28 2.92 5.42
N VAL A 84 6.20 3.57 5.85
CA VAL A 84 6.26 4.92 6.40
C VAL A 84 6.52 4.81 7.89
N GLU A 85 7.70 5.25 8.32
CA GLU A 85 7.96 5.53 9.72
C GLU A 85 7.33 6.89 10.06
N LEU A 86 6.37 6.88 10.99
CA LEU A 86 5.81 8.11 11.50
C LEU A 86 6.88 8.84 12.32
N PRO A 87 6.97 10.18 12.22
CA PRO A 87 7.89 10.95 13.05
C PRO A 87 7.55 10.69 14.53
N GLN A 88 8.53 10.17 15.27
CA GLN A 88 8.43 10.06 16.72
C GLN A 88 8.97 11.34 17.32
N ASN A 89 8.20 11.96 18.21
CA ASN A 89 8.70 13.11 18.94
C ASN A 89 9.53 12.58 20.12
N GLU A 90 10.80 12.98 20.19
CA GLU A 90 11.72 12.56 21.25
C GLU A 90 11.48 13.34 22.55
N GLU A 91 10.87 14.52 22.44
CA GLU A 91 10.54 15.40 23.56
C GLU A 91 9.08 15.21 24.01
N PRO A 92 8.82 15.22 25.33
CA PRO A 92 7.46 15.12 25.85
C PRO A 92 6.63 16.32 25.40
N ILE A 93 5.51 16.06 24.75
CA ILE A 93 4.59 17.10 24.29
C ILE A 93 3.77 17.58 25.48
N GLU A 94 3.86 18.86 25.82
CA GLU A 94 3.19 19.44 26.99
C GLU A 94 1.69 19.71 26.74
N ILE A 95 1.33 20.09 25.50
CA ILE A 95 -0.05 20.41 25.09
C ILE A 95 -0.28 19.86 23.69
N VAL A 96 -1.33 19.02 23.53
CA VAL A 96 -1.82 18.54 22.24
C VAL A 96 -3.27 18.97 22.09
N GLU A 97 -3.55 19.82 21.11
CA GLU A 97 -4.92 20.13 20.70
C GLU A 97 -5.35 19.13 19.64
N LEU A 98 -6.34 18.30 19.97
CA LEU A 98 -7.00 17.41 19.02
C LEU A 98 -8.15 18.18 18.37
N ASP A 99 -7.99 18.59 17.12
CA ASP A 99 -9.12 19.07 16.33
C ASP A 99 -10.02 17.87 15.96
N GLU A 100 -11.35 18.03 16.08
CA GLU A 100 -12.30 16.91 16.01
C GLU A 100 -12.29 16.26 14.61
N LEU A 101 -11.70 15.07 14.53
CA LEU A 101 -11.77 14.26 13.32
C LEU A 101 -13.06 13.43 13.31
N HIS A 102 -14.14 13.96 12.72
CA HIS A 102 -15.37 13.18 12.48
C HIS A 102 -15.17 12.22 11.30
N SER A 103 -14.47 11.11 11.51
CA SER A 103 -14.38 10.02 10.54
C SER A 103 -15.41 8.93 10.85
N TYR A 104 -16.47 8.85 10.04
CA TYR A 104 -17.40 7.71 10.07
C TYR A 104 -16.70 6.45 9.55
N VAL A 105 -16.04 5.72 10.44
CA VAL A 105 -15.55 4.38 10.16
C VAL A 105 -16.75 3.44 10.32
N GLN A 106 -17.16 2.81 9.25
CA GLN A 106 -18.31 1.91 9.20
C GLN A 106 -18.23 0.84 10.32
N SER A 107 -18.88 1.10 11.46
CA SER A 107 -18.98 0.14 12.56
C SER A 107 -20.15 -0.79 12.30
N LYS A 108 -19.91 -2.10 12.47
CA LYS A 108 -20.95 -3.11 12.37
C LYS A 108 -22.05 -2.86 13.41
N LYS A 109 -23.28 -3.25 13.07
CA LYS A 109 -24.49 -3.21 13.90
C LYS A 109 -24.32 -4.02 15.20
N THR A 110 -23.80 -3.41 16.26
CA THR A 110 -24.15 -3.79 17.63
C THR A 110 -25.31 -2.90 18.07
N THR A 111 -26.41 -3.51 18.52
CA THR A 111 -27.66 -2.87 18.96
C THR A 111 -27.54 -2.07 20.25
N VAL A 112 -26.33 -1.91 20.79
CA VAL A 112 -26.01 -1.17 22.01
C VAL A 112 -24.77 -0.34 21.74
N GLY A 113 -24.95 0.98 21.73
CA GLY A 113 -23.86 1.93 21.68
C GLY A 113 -23.24 2.04 23.07
N ALA A 114 -22.00 1.58 23.22
CA ALA A 114 -21.15 2.02 24.30
C ALA A 114 -20.33 3.20 23.76
N GLY A 115 -20.82 4.42 23.99
CA GLY A 115 -19.97 5.60 23.89
C GLY A 115 -19.07 5.63 25.13
N LEU A 116 -17.75 5.59 24.93
CA LEU A 116 -16.82 5.82 26.03
C LEU A 116 -16.79 7.34 26.27
N LEU A 117 -17.52 7.82 27.27
CA LEU A 117 -17.36 9.18 27.79
C LEU A 117 -15.99 9.25 28.47
N LEU A 118 -14.96 9.66 27.72
CA LEU A 118 -13.70 10.13 28.29
C LEU A 118 -13.92 11.55 28.78
N ILE A 119 -14.50 11.67 29.98
CA ILE A 119 -14.42 12.89 30.77
C ILE A 119 -13.70 12.49 32.06
N ASP A 120 -12.38 12.61 32.06
CA ASP A 120 -11.64 12.72 33.32
C ASP A 120 -11.65 14.21 33.70
N LEU A 121 -12.47 14.56 34.69
CA LEU A 121 -12.66 15.94 35.14
C LEU A 121 -12.02 16.21 36.52
N GLU A 122 -10.97 15.47 36.90
CA GLU A 122 -10.25 15.81 38.13
C GLU A 122 -8.78 16.18 37.92
N LYS A 123 -8.17 15.83 36.78
CA LYS A 123 -6.82 16.32 36.43
C LYS A 123 -6.76 16.59 34.93
N SER A 124 -6.52 17.85 34.56
CA SER A 124 -6.41 18.35 33.18
C SER A 124 -5.21 17.79 32.39
N SER A 125 -4.93 16.49 32.50
CA SER A 125 -3.86 15.81 31.77
C SER A 125 -4.20 14.33 31.60
N SER A 126 -4.46 13.92 30.37
CA SER A 126 -4.50 12.51 29.99
C SER A 126 -3.14 12.12 29.44
N VAL A 127 -2.35 11.37 30.21
CA VAL A 127 -1.06 10.85 29.73
C VAL A 127 -1.33 9.66 28.81
N LEU A 128 -1.38 9.91 27.50
CA LEU A 128 -1.49 8.87 26.48
C LEU A 128 -0.13 8.17 26.32
N PHE A 129 0.05 7.02 26.98
CA PHE A 129 1.15 6.12 26.66
C PHE A 129 0.75 5.25 25.46
N VAL A 130 1.40 5.47 24.31
CA VAL A 130 1.31 4.54 23.18
C VAL A 130 2.20 3.34 23.50
N ALA A 131 1.63 2.35 24.19
CA ALA A 131 2.26 1.06 24.35
C ALA A 131 1.88 0.15 23.16
N ASN A 132 2.88 -0.37 22.46
CA ASN A 132 2.67 -1.42 21.46
C ASN A 132 2.31 -2.72 22.19
N GLU A 133 1.01 -3.04 22.29
CA GLU A 133 0.59 -4.38 22.70
C GLU A 133 0.96 -5.39 21.60
N THR A 134 1.99 -6.19 21.89
CA THR A 134 2.26 -7.41 21.13
C THR A 134 1.25 -8.46 21.54
N GLN A 135 0.24 -8.70 20.70
CA GLN A 135 -0.66 -9.84 20.87
C GLN A 135 0.13 -11.14 20.70
N LYS A 136 0.44 -11.81 21.82
CA LYS A 136 0.83 -13.23 21.81
C LYS A 136 -0.40 -14.06 21.46
N LEU A 137 -0.37 -14.73 20.30
CA LEU A 137 -1.30 -15.81 20.00
C LEU A 137 -1.03 -16.99 20.95
N SER A 138 -2.06 -17.39 21.71
CA SER A 138 -2.20 -18.73 22.28
C SER A 138 -3.11 -19.56 21.40
#